data_AF-A0A1H9AF24-F1
#
_entry.id   AF-A0A1H9AF24-F1
#
_cell.length_a   1.000
_cell.length_b   1.000
_cell.length_c   1.000
_cell.angle_alpha   90.00
_cell.angle_beta   90.00
_cell.angle_gamma   90.00
#
_symmetry.space_group_name_H-M   'P 1'
#
loop_
_entity.id
_entity.type
_entity.pdbx_description
1 polymer ?
#
loop_
_entity_poly.entity_id
_entity_poly.type
_entity_poly.pdbx_seq_one_letter_code
_entity_poly.pdbx_strand_id
1 'polypeptide(L)'
;MTDQINQGAVAAVQFYQAVAAAWWQQAGVVAPLVCNVDPASGEFLGACAADPSPLEPGIWLIPAHSYSIQPPELKAGFAAIVTQDGKHWDQVVDHRGVTVYRTADGEAQAWSRLGELPEDFTLQAPTSDFDIWNGSAWVIDHVARGKALRQSGAHKQALLVRYATLRISTLQDAVALEMATDAEATALTAWKRYRIELNRLDLSDTAPTAESWPSCPDETAAADWLISQGFEEVA
;
A
#
# COMPACT_ATOMS: atom_id res chain seq x y z
N MET A 1 30.37 -42.88 -95.31
CA MET A 1 30.01 -44.24 -94.85
C MET A 1 30.11 -44.22 -93.34
N THR A 2 29.14 -44.82 -92.66
CA THR A 2 28.95 -44.95 -91.21
C THR A 2 30.25 -45.16 -90.42
N ASP A 3 30.41 -44.58 -89.23
CA ASP A 3 30.17 -45.40 -88.03
C ASP A 3 30.02 -44.67 -86.67
N GLN A 4 29.37 -45.41 -85.77
CA GLN A 4 29.18 -45.17 -84.33
C GLN A 4 30.07 -46.22 -83.59
N ILE A 5 30.37 -46.22 -82.28
CA ILE A 5 29.86 -45.56 -81.06
C ILE A 5 31.14 -45.11 -80.27
N ASN A 6 31.17 -44.21 -79.28
CA ASN A 6 30.78 -44.50 -77.88
C ASN A 6 31.02 -43.30 -76.95
N GLN A 7 29.99 -42.82 -76.25
CA GLN A 7 30.13 -41.86 -75.15
C GLN A 7 30.22 -42.62 -73.83
N GLY A 8 31.43 -42.72 -73.26
CA GLY A 8 31.63 -43.26 -71.92
C GLY A 8 31.08 -42.31 -70.86
N ALA A 9 29.94 -42.66 -70.26
CA ALA A 9 29.35 -41.89 -69.17
C ALA A 9 30.20 -42.02 -67.89
N VAL A 10 30.85 -40.93 -67.47
CA VAL A 10 31.51 -40.86 -66.16
C VAL A 10 30.45 -40.54 -65.12
N ALA A 11 30.01 -41.56 -64.37
CA ALA A 11 29.06 -41.39 -63.29
C ALA A 11 29.69 -40.60 -62.14
N ALA A 12 29.29 -39.33 -61.98
CA ALA A 12 29.67 -38.52 -60.83
C ALA A 12 28.94 -39.03 -59.58
N VAL A 13 29.64 -39.80 -58.74
CA VAL A 13 29.14 -40.24 -57.43
C VAL A 13 29.09 -39.03 -56.49
N GLN A 14 27.92 -38.39 -56.40
CA GLN A 14 27.66 -37.40 -55.35
C GLN A 14 27.52 -38.10 -54.00
N PHE A 15 28.57 -38.02 -53.19
CA PHE A 15 28.52 -38.40 -51.78
C PHE A 15 27.69 -37.37 -50.99
N TYR A 16 26.37 -37.55 -50.96
CA TYR A 16 25.55 -36.97 -49.91
C TYR A 16 25.91 -37.65 -48.58
N GLN A 17 26.77 -37.01 -47.79
CA GLN A 17 26.86 -37.35 -46.38
C GLN A 17 25.56 -36.93 -45.72
N ALA A 18 24.71 -37.91 -45.39
CA ALA A 18 23.60 -37.69 -44.48
C ALA A 18 24.19 -37.26 -43.13
N VAL A 19 23.95 -36.01 -42.73
CA VAL A 19 24.20 -35.59 -41.35
C VAL A 19 23.29 -36.45 -40.48
N ALA A 20 23.89 -37.30 -39.64
CA ALA A 20 23.12 -38.13 -38.72
C ALA A 20 22.27 -37.20 -37.83
N ALA A 21 20.97 -37.47 -37.75
CA ALA A 21 20.07 -36.70 -36.90
C ALA A 21 20.60 -36.70 -35.46
N ALA A 22 20.52 -35.56 -34.79
CA ALA A 22 21.05 -35.42 -33.45
C ALA A 22 20.34 -36.39 -32.49
N TRP A 23 21.01 -36.85 -31.44
CA TRP A 23 20.47 -37.92 -30.58
C TRP A 23 19.13 -37.52 -29.93
N TRP A 24 18.94 -36.23 -29.64
CA TRP A 24 17.70 -35.66 -29.10
C TRP A 24 16.56 -35.53 -30.12
N GLN A 25 16.81 -35.79 -31.41
CA GLN A 25 15.80 -35.83 -32.47
C GLN A 25 15.33 -37.27 -32.78
N GLN A 26 15.85 -38.27 -32.06
CA GLN A 26 15.48 -39.67 -32.25
C GLN A 26 14.09 -39.97 -31.64
N ALA A 27 13.33 -40.84 -32.30
CA ALA A 27 11.99 -41.20 -31.86
C ALA A 27 12.01 -41.84 -30.46
N GLY A 28 11.17 -41.34 -29.56
CA GLY A 28 11.09 -41.78 -28.17
C GLY A 28 12.01 -41.01 -27.20
N VAL A 29 12.89 -40.14 -27.69
CA VAL A 29 13.65 -39.23 -26.82
C VAL A 29 12.78 -38.02 -26.46
N VAL A 30 12.54 -37.83 -25.17
CA VAL A 30 11.75 -36.73 -24.61
C VAL A 30 12.63 -35.96 -23.63
N ALA A 31 12.69 -34.64 -23.78
CA ALA A 31 13.41 -33.78 -22.85
C ALA A 31 12.74 -33.82 -21.46
N PRO A 32 13.49 -34.06 -20.37
CA PRO A 32 12.95 -33.94 -19.03
C PRO A 32 12.59 -32.49 -18.75
N LEU A 33 11.56 -32.29 -17.92
CA LEU A 33 11.23 -30.98 -17.41
C LEU A 33 12.20 -30.62 -16.26
N VAL A 34 12.69 -29.39 -16.27
CA VAL A 34 13.61 -28.84 -15.28
C VAL A 34 13.00 -27.58 -14.70
N CYS A 35 12.94 -27.52 -13.38
CA CYS A 35 12.43 -26.38 -12.63
C CYS A 35 13.59 -25.44 -12.26
N ASN A 36 13.48 -24.17 -12.60
CA ASN A 36 14.47 -23.14 -12.30
C ASN A 36 14.05 -22.37 -11.04
N VAL A 37 15.02 -22.02 -10.20
CA VAL A 37 14.78 -21.24 -8.98
C VAL A 37 15.63 -19.97 -8.91
N ASP A 38 15.18 -19.01 -8.12
CA ASP A 38 16.03 -17.88 -7.73
C ASP A 38 17.24 -18.36 -6.92
N PRO A 39 18.48 -17.96 -7.27
CA PRO A 39 19.69 -18.42 -6.58
C PRO A 39 19.80 -18.05 -5.10
N ALA A 40 19.11 -17.00 -4.63
CA ALA A 40 19.23 -16.48 -3.28
C ALA A 40 18.08 -16.93 -2.37
N SER A 41 16.83 -16.96 -2.87
CA SER A 41 15.66 -17.38 -2.11
C SER A 41 15.28 -18.84 -2.30
N GLY A 42 15.70 -19.48 -3.39
CA GLY A 42 15.23 -20.81 -3.80
C GLY A 42 13.79 -20.83 -4.35
N GLU A 43 13.19 -19.66 -4.59
CA GLU A 43 11.84 -19.52 -5.13
C GLU A 43 11.71 -20.08 -6.55
N PHE A 44 10.66 -20.86 -6.83
CA PHE A 44 10.34 -21.37 -8.16
C PHE A 44 10.02 -20.24 -9.15
N LEU A 45 10.86 -20.08 -10.17
CA LEU A 45 10.69 -19.08 -11.23
C LEU A 45 9.91 -19.60 -12.44
N GLY A 46 9.99 -20.91 -12.70
CA GLY A 46 9.35 -21.54 -13.85
C GLY A 46 10.02 -22.83 -14.28
N ALA A 47 9.32 -23.61 -15.11
CA ALA A 47 9.81 -24.88 -15.62
C ALA A 47 9.99 -24.83 -17.15
N CYS A 48 11.08 -25.43 -17.65
CA CYS A 48 11.38 -25.56 -19.06
C CYS A 48 11.83 -26.99 -19.41
N ALA A 49 11.81 -27.34 -20.69
CA ALA A 49 12.48 -28.55 -21.15
C ALA A 49 14.00 -28.39 -21.04
N ALA A 50 14.71 -29.42 -20.62
CA ALA A 50 16.17 -29.40 -20.58
C ALA A 50 16.76 -29.36 -22.00
N ASP A 51 17.86 -28.60 -22.18
CA ASP A 51 18.63 -28.63 -23.41
C ASP A 51 19.50 -29.90 -23.49
N PRO A 52 19.63 -30.53 -24.66
CA PRO A 52 20.47 -31.72 -24.83
C PRO A 52 21.95 -31.34 -24.94
N SER A 53 22.86 -32.14 -24.35
CA SER A 53 24.30 -31.98 -24.57
C SER A 53 24.66 -32.31 -26.02
N PRO A 54 25.26 -31.38 -26.79
CA PRO A 54 25.76 -31.67 -28.14
C PRO A 54 27.04 -32.50 -28.13
N LEU A 55 27.71 -32.64 -26.97
CA LEU A 55 28.97 -33.35 -26.81
C LEU A 55 28.78 -34.78 -26.26
N GLU A 56 27.72 -35.02 -25.48
CA GLU A 56 27.52 -36.25 -24.74
C GLU A 56 26.12 -36.84 -25.01
N PRO A 57 26.02 -37.87 -25.86
CA PRO A 57 24.74 -38.50 -26.18
C PRO A 57 24.01 -39.05 -24.95
N GLY A 58 22.74 -38.66 -24.80
CA GLY A 58 21.88 -39.06 -23.68
C GLY A 58 21.99 -38.18 -22.43
N ILE A 59 22.88 -37.18 -22.41
CA ILE A 59 23.03 -36.25 -21.29
C ILE A 59 22.22 -34.98 -21.52
N TRP A 60 21.36 -34.64 -20.57
CA TRP A 60 20.63 -33.38 -20.54
C TRP A 60 21.38 -32.34 -19.70
N LEU A 61 21.41 -31.10 -20.16
CA LEU A 61 22.05 -29.99 -19.47
C LEU A 61 21.12 -29.49 -18.37
N ILE A 62 21.59 -29.55 -17.13
CA ILE A 62 20.92 -29.02 -15.95
C ILE A 62 21.82 -27.92 -15.37
N PRO A 63 21.46 -26.64 -15.52
CA PRO A 63 22.22 -25.53 -14.94
C PRO A 63 22.25 -25.57 -13.41
N ALA A 64 23.12 -24.76 -12.81
CA ALA A 64 23.02 -24.46 -11.38
C ALA A 64 21.67 -23.80 -11.06
N HIS A 65 21.16 -24.00 -9.84
CA HIS A 65 19.83 -23.52 -9.41
C HIS A 65 18.66 -24.04 -10.28
N SER A 66 18.84 -25.25 -10.82
CA SER A 66 17.84 -25.96 -11.62
C SER A 66 17.70 -27.40 -11.13
N TYR A 67 16.46 -27.91 -11.05
CA TYR A 67 16.14 -29.20 -10.41
C TYR A 67 15.20 -30.05 -11.28
N SER A 68 15.52 -31.34 -11.43
CA SER A 68 14.69 -32.33 -12.14
C SER A 68 13.59 -32.91 -11.23
N ILE A 69 12.79 -32.02 -10.64
CA ILE A 69 11.62 -32.35 -9.81
C ILE A 69 10.36 -31.82 -10.47
N GLN A 70 9.20 -32.41 -10.16
CA GLN A 70 7.93 -31.96 -10.71
C GLN A 70 7.65 -30.49 -10.30
N PRO A 71 7.12 -29.63 -11.19
CA PRO A 71 6.76 -28.26 -10.83
C PRO A 71 5.75 -28.22 -9.68
N PRO A 72 5.83 -27.21 -8.80
CA PRO A 72 4.89 -27.05 -7.71
C PRO A 72 3.52 -26.62 -8.22
N GLU A 73 2.47 -27.03 -7.51
CA GLU A 73 1.16 -26.39 -7.62
C GLU A 73 1.23 -25.04 -6.88
N LEU A 74 1.20 -23.94 -7.61
CA LEU A 74 1.20 -22.59 -7.04
C LEU A 74 -0.22 -22.22 -6.58
N LYS A 75 -0.35 -21.78 -5.33
CA LYS A 75 -1.62 -21.38 -4.72
C LYS A 75 -1.63 -19.87 -4.51
N ALA A 76 -2.79 -19.23 -4.66
CA ALA A 76 -2.91 -17.80 -4.41
C ALA A 76 -2.51 -17.47 -2.96
N GLY A 77 -1.60 -16.50 -2.78
CA GLY A 77 -1.04 -16.13 -1.48
C GLY A 77 0.12 -17.02 -1.00
N PHE A 78 0.68 -17.89 -1.84
CA PHE A 78 1.84 -18.72 -1.54
C PHE A 78 2.84 -18.74 -2.69
N ALA A 79 4.13 -18.78 -2.34
CA ALA A 79 5.23 -19.12 -3.25
C ALA A 79 5.80 -20.50 -2.90
N ALA A 80 6.41 -21.15 -3.87
CA ALA A 80 7.11 -22.42 -3.67
C ALA A 80 8.62 -22.17 -3.59
N ILE A 81 9.27 -22.64 -2.52
CA ILE A 81 10.72 -22.59 -2.34
C ILE A 81 11.27 -24.02 -2.39
N VAL A 82 12.40 -24.24 -3.05
CA VAL A 82 13.04 -25.56 -3.07
C VAL A 82 13.63 -25.89 -1.70
N THR A 83 13.30 -27.09 -1.20
CA THR A 83 13.89 -27.68 0.01
C THR A 83 15.42 -27.69 -0.04
N GLN A 84 16.08 -27.60 1.12
CA GLN A 84 17.55 -27.56 1.22
C GLN A 84 18.25 -28.78 0.57
N ASP A 85 17.59 -29.94 0.50
CA ASP A 85 18.13 -31.15 -0.13
C ASP A 85 17.86 -31.25 -1.65
N GLY A 86 17.13 -30.27 -2.22
CA GLY A 86 16.85 -30.15 -3.64
C GLY A 86 15.77 -31.09 -4.18
N LYS A 87 14.99 -31.77 -3.33
CA LYS A 87 14.09 -32.86 -3.79
C LYS A 87 12.61 -32.51 -3.83
N HIS A 88 12.18 -31.50 -3.06
CA HIS A 88 10.77 -31.13 -2.92
C HIS A 88 10.59 -29.60 -2.82
N TRP A 89 9.34 -29.16 -2.82
CA TRP A 89 8.94 -27.76 -2.64
C TRP A 89 8.27 -27.55 -1.29
N ASP A 90 8.77 -26.57 -0.54
CA ASP A 90 8.08 -26.00 0.61
C ASP A 90 7.16 -24.87 0.13
N GLN A 91 5.93 -24.83 0.66
CA GLN A 91 4.98 -23.75 0.38
C GLN A 91 5.12 -22.68 1.46
N VAL A 92 5.42 -21.46 1.05
CA VAL A 92 5.73 -20.33 1.92
C VAL A 92 4.73 -19.21 1.65
N VAL A 93 4.20 -18.60 2.71
CA VAL A 93 3.24 -17.50 2.58
C VAL A 93 3.84 -16.36 1.78
N ASP A 94 3.07 -15.83 0.83
CA ASP A 94 3.45 -14.71 -0.01
C ASP A 94 2.50 -13.53 0.20
N HIS A 95 2.99 -12.55 0.96
CA HIS A 95 2.34 -11.25 1.15
C HIS A 95 3.00 -10.15 0.30
N ARG A 96 3.88 -10.47 -0.66
CA ARG A 96 4.58 -9.46 -1.46
C ARG A 96 3.60 -8.59 -2.26
N GLY A 97 3.84 -7.28 -2.24
CA GLY A 97 2.94 -6.29 -2.84
C GLY A 97 1.69 -5.96 -2.02
N VAL A 98 1.43 -6.67 -0.92
CA VAL A 98 0.38 -6.31 0.04
C VAL A 98 0.89 -5.21 0.98
N THR A 99 0.02 -4.25 1.31
CA THR A 99 0.31 -3.26 2.36
C THR A 99 0.18 -3.89 3.73
N VAL A 100 1.24 -3.81 4.52
CA VAL A 100 1.26 -4.15 5.95
C VAL A 100 1.44 -2.86 6.77
N TYR A 101 1.12 -2.92 8.06
CA TYR A 101 1.21 -1.79 8.97
C TYR A 101 2.10 -2.17 10.14
N ARG A 102 3.06 -1.31 10.50
CA ARG A 102 3.92 -1.52 11.66
C ARG A 102 3.11 -1.37 12.94
N THR A 103 3.18 -2.34 13.86
CA THR A 103 2.38 -2.34 15.10
C THR A 103 2.78 -1.27 16.10
N ALA A 104 4.00 -0.71 15.98
CA ALA A 104 4.50 0.34 16.86
C ALA A 104 3.80 1.71 16.68
N ASP A 105 3.37 2.05 15.46
CA ASP A 105 2.89 3.40 15.11
C ASP A 105 1.93 3.45 13.89
N GLY A 106 1.58 2.31 13.30
CA GLY A 106 0.66 2.23 12.18
C GLY A 106 1.26 2.58 10.81
N GLU A 107 2.58 2.79 10.68
CA GLU A 107 3.18 3.15 9.39
C GLU A 107 2.92 2.05 8.34
N ALA A 108 2.33 2.45 7.21
CA ALA A 108 2.01 1.57 6.09
C ALA A 108 3.26 1.31 5.23
N GLN A 109 3.53 0.04 4.95
CA GLN A 109 4.67 -0.41 4.14
C GLN A 109 4.22 -1.47 3.13
N ALA A 110 4.70 -1.39 1.89
CA ALA A 110 4.57 -2.48 0.93
C ALA A 110 5.48 -3.66 1.33
N TRP A 111 4.91 -4.83 1.56
CA TRP A 111 5.71 -6.01 1.92
C TRP A 111 6.45 -6.57 0.70
N SER A 112 7.66 -7.06 0.91
CA SER A 112 8.58 -7.49 -0.16
C SER A 112 9.29 -8.82 0.13
N ARG A 113 8.93 -9.49 1.23
CA ARG A 113 9.57 -10.73 1.68
C ARG A 113 8.60 -11.90 1.61
N LEU A 114 9.13 -13.08 1.28
CA LEU A 114 8.45 -14.35 1.49
C LEU A 114 8.51 -14.74 2.97
N GLY A 115 7.49 -15.47 3.42
CA GLY A 115 7.37 -15.97 4.79
C GLY A 115 6.18 -15.39 5.53
N GLU A 116 5.98 -15.88 6.75
CA GLU A 116 5.05 -15.28 7.69
C GLU A 116 5.44 -13.84 8.03
N LEU A 117 4.44 -13.03 8.37
CA LEU A 117 4.64 -11.64 8.77
C LEU A 117 5.23 -11.60 10.20
N PRO A 118 6.32 -10.84 10.46
CA PRO A 118 6.86 -10.70 11.82
C PRO A 118 5.88 -10.02 12.77
N GLU A 119 6.03 -10.28 14.08
CA GLU A 119 5.15 -9.73 15.14
C GLU A 119 5.09 -8.19 15.18
N ASP A 120 6.11 -7.52 14.67
CA ASP A 120 6.19 -6.06 14.52
C ASP A 120 5.25 -5.49 13.42
N PHE A 121 4.55 -6.35 12.68
CA PHE A 121 3.68 -5.96 11.56
C PHE A 121 2.32 -6.67 11.60
N THR A 122 1.31 -6.02 11.03
CA THR A 122 -0.05 -6.55 10.89
C THR A 122 -0.63 -6.24 9.51
N LEU A 123 -1.55 -7.07 9.03
CA LEU A 123 -2.36 -6.79 7.83
C LEU A 123 -3.56 -5.89 8.15
N GLN A 124 -3.85 -5.65 9.43
CA GLN A 124 -4.93 -4.76 9.86
C GLN A 124 -4.46 -3.31 9.76
N ALA A 125 -5.19 -2.47 9.00
CA ALA A 125 -4.96 -1.03 9.00
C ALA A 125 -5.42 -0.40 10.33
N PRO A 126 -4.72 0.61 10.87
CA PRO A 126 -5.32 1.50 11.86
C PRO A 126 -6.53 2.21 11.22
N THR A 127 -7.54 2.49 12.04
CA THR A 127 -8.79 3.16 11.63
C THR A 127 -8.81 4.64 12.00
N SER A 128 -7.90 5.08 12.88
CA SER A 128 -7.78 6.44 13.38
C SER A 128 -6.32 6.77 13.71
N ASP A 129 -5.94 8.05 13.61
CA ASP A 129 -4.63 8.59 14.04
C ASP A 129 -4.37 8.42 15.55
N PHE A 130 -5.38 8.01 16.32
CA PHE A 130 -5.30 7.71 17.75
C PHE A 130 -5.22 6.22 18.05
N ASP A 131 -5.17 5.33 17.05
CA ASP A 131 -5.12 3.89 17.29
C ASP A 131 -3.73 3.43 17.77
N ILE A 132 -3.74 2.60 18.81
CA ILE A 132 -2.56 1.91 19.36
C ILE A 132 -2.76 0.39 19.27
N TRP A 133 -1.68 -0.35 18.99
CA TRP A 133 -1.75 -1.81 18.90
C TRP A 133 -1.76 -2.45 20.29
N ASN A 134 -2.77 -3.27 20.58
CA ASN A 134 -2.89 -3.96 21.88
C ASN A 134 -2.22 -5.35 21.93
N GLY A 135 -1.53 -5.75 20.86
CA GLY A 135 -1.00 -7.11 20.65
C GLY A 135 -1.82 -7.97 19.69
N SER A 136 -3.06 -7.58 19.37
CA SER A 136 -3.98 -8.36 18.50
C SER A 136 -4.88 -7.52 17.59
N ALA A 137 -5.20 -6.29 17.99
CA ALA A 137 -6.02 -5.35 17.27
C ALA A 137 -5.60 -3.91 17.58
N TRP A 138 -5.95 -3.01 16.67
CA TRP A 138 -5.94 -1.57 16.89
C TRP A 138 -7.05 -1.17 17.86
N VAL A 139 -6.73 -0.33 18.85
CA VAL A 139 -7.69 0.26 19.78
C VAL A 139 -7.41 1.75 19.97
N ILE A 140 -8.46 2.55 20.08
CA ILE A 140 -8.33 4.01 20.23
C ILE A 140 -7.70 4.37 21.58
N ASP A 141 -6.60 5.12 21.57
CA ASP A 141 -6.11 5.84 22.75
C ASP A 141 -7.07 7.00 23.07
N HIS A 142 -8.02 6.71 23.96
CA HIS A 142 -8.98 7.68 24.48
C HIS A 142 -8.32 8.86 25.21
N VAL A 143 -7.10 8.70 25.75
CA VAL A 143 -6.37 9.76 26.45
C VAL A 143 -5.73 10.71 25.44
N ALA A 144 -5.07 10.17 24.40
CA ALA A 144 -4.54 10.96 23.30
C ALA A 144 -5.65 11.70 22.54
N ARG A 145 -6.72 11.00 22.15
CA ARG A 145 -7.88 11.60 21.46
C ARG A 145 -8.57 12.66 22.33
N GLY A 146 -8.82 12.36 23.61
CA GLY A 146 -9.41 13.32 24.55
C GLY A 146 -8.52 14.54 24.83
N LYS A 147 -7.20 14.43 24.69
CA LYS A 147 -6.27 15.57 24.73
C LYS A 147 -6.34 16.39 23.44
N ALA A 148 -6.32 15.75 22.27
CA ALA A 148 -6.40 16.41 20.98
C ALA A 148 -7.71 17.20 20.81
N LEU A 149 -8.85 16.61 21.18
CA LEU A 149 -10.16 17.26 21.15
C LEU A 149 -10.21 18.51 22.06
N ARG A 150 -9.64 18.46 23.26
CA ARG A 150 -9.54 19.64 24.15
C ARG A 150 -8.64 20.73 23.56
N GLN A 151 -7.53 20.36 22.92
CA GLN A 151 -6.61 21.32 22.28
C GLN A 151 -7.26 21.99 21.05
N SER A 152 -7.92 21.22 20.18
CA SER A 152 -8.71 21.74 19.06
C SER A 152 -9.86 22.63 19.56
N GLY A 153 -10.57 22.20 20.61
CA GLY A 153 -11.59 23.00 21.28
C GLY A 153 -11.07 24.35 21.79
N ALA A 154 -9.97 24.37 22.55
CA ALA A 154 -9.36 25.61 23.02
C ALA A 154 -8.93 26.54 21.86
N HIS A 155 -8.46 25.96 20.75
CA HIS A 155 -8.14 26.72 19.54
C HIS A 155 -9.41 27.33 18.89
N LYS A 156 -10.48 26.54 18.71
CA LYS A 156 -11.79 26.97 18.22
C LYS A 156 -12.38 28.10 19.07
N GLN A 157 -12.30 27.96 20.40
CA GLN A 157 -12.73 28.97 21.38
C GLN A 157 -11.94 30.28 21.21
N ALA A 158 -10.61 30.22 21.14
CA ALA A 158 -9.76 31.41 20.95
C ALA A 158 -10.05 32.12 19.61
N LEU A 159 -10.25 31.35 18.54
CA LEU A 159 -10.66 31.86 17.24
C LEU A 159 -12.03 32.54 17.31
N LEU A 160 -13.06 31.89 17.85
CA LEU A 160 -14.41 32.46 17.97
C LEU A 160 -14.45 33.72 18.86
N VAL A 161 -13.66 33.77 19.94
CA VAL A 161 -13.51 34.98 20.78
C VAL A 161 -12.90 36.14 19.99
N ARG A 162 -11.92 35.87 19.11
CA ARG A 162 -11.35 36.88 18.20
C ARG A 162 -12.39 37.34 17.17
N TYR A 163 -13.13 36.43 16.54
CA TYR A 163 -14.20 36.78 15.58
C TYR A 163 -15.28 37.65 16.23
N ALA A 164 -15.81 37.22 17.39
CA ALA A 164 -16.80 37.99 18.14
C ALA A 164 -16.26 39.38 18.52
N THR A 165 -14.98 39.49 18.87
CA THR A 165 -14.35 40.80 19.17
C THR A 165 -14.28 41.71 17.95
N LEU A 166 -13.99 41.19 16.75
CA LEU A 166 -14.04 41.96 15.50
C LEU A 166 -15.47 42.45 15.20
N ARG A 167 -16.48 41.57 15.29
CA ARG A 167 -17.89 41.96 15.08
C ARG A 167 -18.35 43.00 16.11
N ILE A 168 -17.95 42.83 17.38
CA ILE A 168 -18.25 43.80 18.45
C ILE A 168 -17.63 45.16 18.17
N SER A 169 -16.38 45.25 17.69
CA SER A 169 -15.73 46.54 17.42
C SER A 169 -16.55 47.40 16.46
N THR A 170 -16.84 46.86 15.27
CA THR A 170 -17.60 47.59 14.22
C THR A 170 -18.98 48.03 14.71
N LEU A 171 -19.67 47.16 15.47
CA LEU A 171 -20.98 47.48 16.05
C LEU A 171 -20.89 48.50 17.20
N GLN A 172 -19.80 48.53 17.97
CA GLN A 172 -19.55 49.57 18.97
C GLN A 172 -19.28 50.92 18.32
N ASP A 173 -18.53 50.96 17.23
CA ASP A 173 -18.24 52.19 16.48
C ASP A 173 -19.53 52.81 15.92
N ALA A 174 -20.41 51.99 15.32
CA ALA A 174 -21.72 52.44 14.84
C ALA A 174 -22.60 53.02 15.97
N VAL A 175 -22.61 52.40 17.16
CA VAL A 175 -23.36 52.92 18.32
C VAL A 175 -22.73 54.20 18.87
N ALA A 176 -21.39 54.28 18.94
CA ALA A 176 -20.67 55.45 19.45
C ALA A 176 -20.80 56.69 18.55
N LEU A 177 -21.03 56.49 17.25
CA LEU A 177 -21.30 57.54 16.26
C LEU A 177 -22.80 57.88 16.13
N GLU A 178 -23.68 57.26 16.93
CA GLU A 178 -25.15 57.38 16.83
C GLU A 178 -25.71 56.98 15.43
N MET A 179 -24.97 56.13 14.71
CA MET A 179 -25.31 55.64 13.37
C MET A 179 -25.95 54.24 13.36
N ALA A 180 -25.93 53.54 14.49
CA ALA A 180 -26.44 52.17 14.58
C ALA A 180 -27.98 52.09 14.44
N THR A 181 -28.42 51.11 13.65
CA THR A 181 -29.82 50.68 13.60
C THR A 181 -30.20 49.85 14.84
N ASP A 182 -31.52 49.72 15.10
CA ASP A 182 -32.04 48.85 16.17
C ASP A 182 -31.56 47.39 16.04
N ALA A 183 -31.39 46.92 14.80
CA ALA A 183 -30.85 45.60 14.50
C ALA A 183 -29.37 45.48 14.91
N GLU A 184 -28.55 46.49 14.65
CA GLU A 184 -27.14 46.53 15.04
C GLU A 184 -26.96 46.68 16.56
N ALA A 185 -27.80 47.47 17.24
CA ALA A 185 -27.82 47.56 18.69
C ALA A 185 -28.20 46.22 19.35
N THR A 186 -29.16 45.50 18.76
CA THR A 186 -29.54 44.14 19.18
C THR A 186 -28.41 43.15 18.94
N ALA A 187 -27.80 43.17 17.75
CA ALA A 187 -26.66 42.33 17.39
C ALA A 187 -25.46 42.58 18.30
N LEU A 188 -25.15 43.84 18.65
CA LEU A 188 -24.07 44.19 19.57
C LEU A 188 -24.27 43.52 20.95
N THR A 189 -25.51 43.48 21.42
CA THR A 189 -25.87 42.83 22.69
C THR A 189 -25.73 41.31 22.59
N ALA A 190 -26.18 40.70 21.49
CA ALA A 190 -26.02 39.27 21.23
C ALA A 190 -24.55 38.85 21.13
N TRP A 191 -23.73 39.56 20.35
CA TRP A 191 -22.29 39.29 20.22
C TRP A 191 -21.53 39.46 21.55
N LYS A 192 -21.87 40.49 22.34
CA LYS A 192 -21.28 40.66 23.69
C LYS A 192 -21.63 39.49 24.62
N ARG A 193 -22.87 39.01 24.60
CA ARG A 193 -23.29 37.81 25.37
C ARG A 193 -22.51 36.58 24.92
N TYR A 194 -22.52 36.29 23.62
CA TYR A 194 -21.81 35.15 23.03
C TYR A 194 -20.32 35.14 23.38
N ARG A 195 -19.63 36.29 23.31
CA ARG A 195 -18.22 36.39 23.72
C ARG A 195 -18.02 36.13 25.22
N ILE A 196 -18.94 36.54 26.09
CA ILE A 196 -18.86 36.26 27.53
C ILE A 196 -19.07 34.77 27.79
N GLU A 197 -20.03 34.14 27.13
CA GLU A 197 -20.31 32.70 27.24
C GLU A 197 -19.13 31.86 26.73
N LEU A 198 -18.54 32.21 25.58
CA LEU A 198 -17.32 31.60 25.07
C LEU A 198 -16.16 31.68 26.08
N ASN A 199 -15.93 32.82 26.73
CA ASN A 199 -14.84 32.96 27.72
C ASN A 199 -15.14 32.26 29.06
N ARG A 200 -16.37 31.79 29.28
CA ARG A 200 -16.76 30.99 30.45
C ARG A 200 -16.72 29.48 30.18
N LEU A 201 -16.59 29.08 28.91
CA LEU A 201 -16.48 27.68 28.54
C LEU A 201 -15.17 27.10 29.04
N ASP A 202 -15.25 26.12 29.95
CA ASP A 202 -14.11 25.40 30.47
C ASP A 202 -13.90 24.11 29.66
N LEU A 203 -12.73 24.03 29.02
CA LEU A 203 -12.29 22.91 28.17
C LEU A 203 -11.09 22.15 28.78
N SER A 204 -10.79 22.40 30.06
CA SER A 204 -9.62 21.81 30.74
C SER A 204 -9.80 20.31 31.00
N ASP A 205 -10.94 19.88 31.51
CA ASP A 205 -11.16 18.50 31.97
C ASP A 205 -11.89 17.60 30.96
N THR A 206 -12.90 18.12 30.26
CA THR A 206 -13.75 17.33 29.34
C THR A 206 -13.57 17.78 27.89
N ALA A 207 -13.54 16.84 26.96
CA ALA A 207 -13.55 17.15 25.53
C ALA A 207 -14.90 17.79 25.12
N PRO A 208 -14.91 18.92 24.38
CA PRO A 208 -16.15 19.57 24.00
C PRO A 208 -16.98 18.72 23.04
N THR A 209 -18.29 18.72 23.25
CA THR A 209 -19.31 18.19 22.33
C THR A 209 -19.97 19.35 21.58
N ALA A 210 -20.85 19.06 20.61
CA ALA A 210 -21.66 20.08 19.95
C ALA A 210 -22.47 20.93 20.95
N GLU A 211 -23.01 20.31 22.01
CA GLU A 211 -23.78 20.95 23.08
C GLU A 211 -22.92 21.84 24.01
N SER A 212 -21.60 21.75 23.95
CA SER A 212 -20.69 22.56 24.76
C SER A 212 -20.56 24.00 24.24
N TRP A 213 -20.97 24.27 23.00
CA TRP A 213 -20.79 25.57 22.35
C TRP A 213 -22.01 26.48 22.57
N PRO A 214 -21.82 27.75 22.98
CA PRO A 214 -22.93 28.71 23.04
C PRO A 214 -23.45 29.03 21.63
N SER A 215 -24.72 29.38 21.51
CA SER A 215 -25.35 29.72 20.23
C SER A 215 -24.72 30.99 19.62
N CYS A 216 -24.18 30.87 18.41
CA CYS A 216 -23.59 32.02 17.72
C CYS A 216 -24.70 32.94 17.16
N PRO A 217 -24.57 34.28 17.23
CA PRO A 217 -25.51 35.19 16.57
C PRO A 217 -25.53 35.07 15.03
N ASP A 218 -24.49 34.47 14.43
CA ASP A 218 -24.33 34.25 13.00
C ASP A 218 -23.46 32.98 12.81
N GLU A 219 -24.08 31.81 12.84
CA GLU A 219 -23.38 30.52 12.76
C GLU A 219 -22.66 30.33 11.41
N THR A 220 -23.32 30.68 10.30
CA THR A 220 -22.76 30.55 8.96
C THR A 220 -21.49 31.40 8.79
N ALA A 221 -21.54 32.70 9.10
CA ALA A 221 -20.37 33.55 8.92
C ALA A 221 -19.24 33.24 9.92
N ALA A 222 -19.56 32.66 11.08
CA ALA A 222 -18.54 32.16 12.02
C ALA A 222 -17.88 30.87 11.50
N ALA A 223 -18.64 29.95 10.89
CA ALA A 223 -18.10 28.74 10.27
C ALA A 223 -17.20 29.06 9.07
N ASP A 224 -17.67 29.91 8.14
CA ASP A 224 -16.88 30.38 7.00
C ASP A 224 -15.58 31.05 7.45
N TRP A 225 -15.66 31.85 8.53
CA TRP A 225 -14.48 32.50 9.09
C TRP A 225 -13.52 31.50 9.76
N LEU A 226 -14.00 30.49 10.49
CA LEU A 226 -13.14 29.42 11.03
C LEU A 226 -12.38 28.69 9.92
N ILE A 227 -13.06 28.33 8.83
CA ILE A 227 -12.44 27.74 7.64
C ILE A 227 -11.38 28.68 7.05
N SER A 228 -11.65 29.99 6.98
CA SER A 228 -10.68 30.99 6.50
C SER A 228 -9.42 31.12 7.38
N GLN A 229 -9.47 30.66 8.64
CA GLN A 229 -8.31 30.63 9.55
C GLN A 229 -7.58 29.28 9.54
N GLY A 230 -8.00 28.33 8.70
CA GLY A 230 -7.42 26.98 8.65
C GLY A 230 -7.81 26.11 9.84
N PHE A 231 -8.97 26.37 10.47
CA PHE A 231 -9.46 25.51 11.54
C PHE A 231 -10.04 24.21 10.97
N GLU A 232 -9.43 23.09 11.36
CA GLU A 232 -9.91 21.73 11.08
C GLU A 232 -10.38 21.06 12.38
N GLU A 233 -11.53 20.39 12.33
CA GLU A 233 -12.11 19.72 13.49
C GLU A 233 -11.54 18.29 13.63
N VAL A 234 -11.09 17.94 14.84
CA VAL A 234 -10.50 16.62 15.12
C VAL A 234 -11.60 15.56 15.21
N ALA A 235 -11.41 14.45 14.51
CA ALA A 235 -12.38 13.36 14.39
C ALA A 235 -12.43 12.40 15.61
#